data_AF-A0A975CTS0-F1
#
_entry.id   AF-A0A975CTS0-F1
#
_cell.length_a   1.000
_cell.length_b   1.000
_cell.length_c   1.000
_cell.angle_alpha   90.00
_cell.angle_beta   90.00
_cell.angle_gamma   90.00
#
_symmetry.space_group_name_H-M   'P 1'
#
loop_
_entity.id
_entity.type
_entity.pdbx_description
1 polymer ?
#
loop_
_entity_poly.entity_id
_entity_poly.type
_entity_poly.pdbx_seq_one_letter_code
_entity_poly.pdbx_strand_id
1 'polypeptide(L)'
;MKNEEFRELVDRDLSGLEWDERRRRNVLRALEGEERPVRKISTTFLIAAVVLCLSVTALAAGLIFSPKYDAVRLANDAVKAKYGLTDELIGILLRRAEVREDGTATVTYEAFDENDFPADRIGIYTVDVKGNHADASWSHDGDSTEGGLLAEAYGAEQLTMLAYHYGETLDEMTRLGIWNAEPREPRHEMTPEEQEEYREALAESEMYRRQDLREAEKAGTVTVEGAAEIARKAIAEEYHLTADQAGKLSWDPEDAMVLMEEGDTVIELIFGLRQGEAGGPFTEGDGMYYVDVDLLDGRIEDILYDPGLAANE
;
A
#
# COMPACT_ATOMS: atom_id res chain seq x y z
N MET A 1 -83.98 8.14 -48.68
CA MET A 1 -82.83 8.98 -49.04
C MET A 1 -82.13 8.32 -50.21
N LYS A 2 -82.06 9.01 -51.35
CA LYS A 2 -81.61 8.43 -52.62
C LYS A 2 -80.08 8.47 -52.69
N ASN A 3 -79.49 7.42 -53.26
CA ASN A 3 -78.05 7.24 -53.48
C ASN A 3 -77.35 8.38 -54.27
N GLU A 4 -78.13 9.29 -54.86
CA GLU A 4 -77.65 10.41 -55.67
C GLU A 4 -77.18 11.60 -54.82
N GLU A 5 -77.85 11.93 -53.71
CA GLU A 5 -77.46 13.05 -52.84
C GLU A 5 -76.13 12.79 -52.11
N PHE A 6 -75.88 11.54 -51.71
CA PHE A 6 -74.62 11.16 -51.07
C PHE A 6 -73.45 11.17 -52.06
N ARG A 7 -73.68 10.74 -53.30
CA ARG A 7 -72.68 10.78 -54.36
C ARG A 7 -72.31 12.22 -54.75
N GLU A 8 -73.28 13.11 -54.88
CA GLU A 8 -72.99 14.53 -55.18
C GLU A 8 -72.25 15.23 -54.04
N LEU A 9 -72.54 14.90 -52.78
CA LEU A 9 -71.81 15.44 -51.63
C LEU A 9 -70.36 14.96 -51.61
N VAL A 10 -70.13 13.67 -51.86
CA VAL A 10 -68.78 13.08 -51.88
C VAL A 10 -67.97 13.57 -53.08
N ASP A 11 -68.55 13.63 -54.29
CA ASP A 11 -67.84 14.15 -55.47
C ASP A 11 -67.55 15.64 -55.34
N ARG A 12 -68.45 16.43 -54.73
CA ARG A 12 -68.19 17.86 -54.48
C ARG A 12 -67.06 18.06 -53.47
N ASP A 13 -67.05 17.31 -52.37
CA ASP A 13 -66.04 17.45 -51.31
C ASP A 13 -64.68 16.84 -51.70
N LEU A 14 -64.65 15.87 -52.63
CA LEU A 14 -63.43 15.26 -53.17
C LEU A 14 -62.95 15.87 -54.49
N SER A 15 -63.74 16.69 -55.18
CA SER A 15 -63.33 17.37 -56.42
C SER A 15 -62.19 18.38 -56.22
N GLY A 16 -61.99 18.86 -54.98
CA GLY A 16 -60.86 19.70 -54.59
C GLY A 16 -59.58 18.92 -54.22
N LEU A 17 -59.65 17.59 -54.20
CA LEU A 17 -58.52 16.67 -53.97
C LEU A 17 -57.96 16.18 -55.31
N GLU A 18 -57.76 17.09 -56.27
CA GLU A 18 -56.77 16.82 -57.31
C GLU A 18 -55.39 16.79 -56.65
N TRP A 19 -54.80 15.60 -56.63
CA TRP A 19 -53.43 15.39 -56.23
C TRP A 19 -52.51 16.00 -57.28
N ASP A 20 -52.23 17.29 -57.13
CA ASP A 20 -51.16 17.95 -57.88
C ASP A 20 -49.82 17.22 -57.60
N GLU A 21 -49.05 16.97 -58.65
CA GLU A 21 -47.71 16.39 -58.62
C GLU A 21 -46.77 17.15 -57.65
N ARG A 22 -47.05 18.43 -57.35
CA ARG A 22 -46.40 19.18 -56.28
C ARG A 22 -46.77 18.70 -54.88
N ARG A 23 -48.05 18.44 -54.59
CA ARG A 23 -48.51 17.94 -53.29
C ARG A 23 -48.07 16.50 -53.06
N ARG A 24 -48.09 15.67 -54.10
CA ARG A 24 -47.55 14.30 -54.06
C ARG A 24 -46.06 14.28 -53.71
N ARG A 25 -45.24 15.13 -54.33
CA ARG A 25 -43.81 15.27 -53.99
C ARG A 25 -43.56 15.82 -52.59
N ASN A 26 -44.40 16.73 -52.11
CA ASN A 26 -44.25 17.26 -50.75
C ASN A 26 -44.57 16.21 -49.68
N VAL A 27 -45.56 15.33 -49.91
CA VAL A 27 -45.86 14.22 -49.00
C VAL A 27 -44.78 13.13 -49.08
N LEU A 28 -44.26 12.83 -50.26
CA LEU A 28 -43.14 11.89 -50.42
C LEU A 28 -41.85 12.40 -49.76
N ARG A 29 -41.55 13.71 -49.87
CA ARG A 29 -40.43 14.34 -49.13
C ARG A 29 -40.61 14.35 -47.62
N ALA A 30 -41.85 14.44 -47.14
CA ALA A 30 -42.15 14.37 -45.71
C ALA A 30 -42.08 12.93 -45.16
N LEU A 31 -42.23 11.92 -46.02
CA LEU A 31 -42.06 10.49 -45.70
C LEU A 31 -40.62 10.00 -45.88
N GLU A 32 -39.83 10.62 -46.76
CA GLU A 32 -38.35 10.51 -46.83
C GLU A 32 -37.68 11.28 -45.69
N GLY A 33 -38.25 11.15 -44.48
CA GLY A 33 -37.92 11.93 -43.30
C GLY A 33 -36.42 12.17 -43.18
N GLU A 34 -36.07 13.45 -43.13
CA GLU A 34 -34.80 13.95 -42.67
C GLU A 34 -34.39 13.18 -41.40
N GLU A 35 -33.37 12.32 -41.52
CA GLU A 35 -32.57 11.93 -40.37
C GLU A 35 -31.98 13.23 -39.81
N ARG A 36 -32.63 13.79 -38.78
CA ARG A 36 -32.01 14.80 -37.93
C ARG A 36 -30.65 14.22 -37.54
N PRO A 37 -29.53 14.96 -37.74
CA PRO A 37 -28.23 14.46 -37.31
C PRO A 37 -28.21 14.48 -35.79
N VAL A 38 -28.72 13.41 -35.15
CA VAL A 38 -28.18 12.98 -33.87
C VAL A 38 -26.70 12.81 -34.13
N ARG A 39 -25.87 13.60 -33.45
CA ARG A 39 -24.41 13.41 -33.45
C ARG A 39 -24.18 11.94 -33.10
N LYS A 40 -23.94 11.12 -34.11
CA LYS A 40 -23.53 9.73 -33.93
C LYS A 40 -22.15 9.86 -33.31
N ILE A 41 -22.08 9.77 -31.98
CA ILE A 41 -20.81 9.54 -31.29
C ILE A 41 -20.27 8.30 -31.98
N SER A 42 -19.23 8.49 -32.79
CA SER A 42 -18.70 7.44 -33.63
C SER A 42 -18.44 6.24 -32.74
N THR A 43 -18.82 5.04 -33.17
CA THR A 43 -18.46 3.81 -32.46
C THR A 43 -16.95 3.75 -32.23
N THR A 44 -16.14 4.40 -33.07
CA THR A 44 -14.71 4.62 -32.85
C THR A 44 -14.40 5.53 -31.67
N PHE A 45 -15.20 6.54 -31.38
CA PHE A 45 -15.07 7.41 -30.20
C PHE A 45 -15.50 6.68 -28.93
N LEU A 46 -16.54 5.85 -29.00
CA LEU A 46 -16.94 4.97 -27.90
C LEU A 46 -15.90 3.87 -27.66
N ILE A 47 -15.34 3.26 -28.71
CA ILE A 47 -14.24 2.29 -28.59
C ILE A 47 -12.98 2.99 -28.11
N ALA A 48 -12.64 4.18 -28.59
CA ALA A 48 -11.49 4.94 -28.11
C ALA A 48 -11.69 5.39 -26.65
N ALA A 49 -12.90 5.80 -26.26
CA ALA A 49 -13.24 6.11 -24.87
C ALA A 49 -13.25 4.85 -23.99
N VAL A 50 -13.70 3.70 -24.49
CA VAL A 50 -13.63 2.41 -23.79
C VAL A 50 -12.18 1.94 -23.70
N VAL A 51 -11.35 2.10 -24.73
CA VAL A 51 -9.92 1.79 -24.70
C VAL A 51 -9.16 2.76 -23.78
N LEU A 52 -9.53 4.05 -23.76
CA LEU A 52 -9.03 5.05 -22.80
C LEU A 52 -9.49 4.74 -21.36
N CYS A 53 -10.74 4.30 -21.18
CA CYS A 53 -11.26 3.86 -19.90
C CYS A 53 -10.64 2.52 -19.47
N LEU A 54 -10.32 1.61 -20.39
CA LEU A 54 -9.62 0.35 -20.13
C LEU A 54 -8.13 0.57 -19.83
N SER A 55 -7.51 1.63 -20.36
CA SER A 55 -6.18 2.06 -19.89
C SER A 55 -6.20 2.68 -18.49
N VAL A 56 -7.37 3.10 -17.99
CA VAL A 56 -7.58 3.52 -16.58
C VAL A 56 -8.19 2.39 -15.74
N THR A 57 -8.60 1.27 -16.35
CA THR A 57 -9.10 0.07 -15.68
C THR A 57 -8.27 -1.16 -16.04
N ALA A 58 -6.95 -0.98 -16.10
CA ALA A 58 -5.98 -2.07 -15.92
C ALA A 58 -5.59 -2.23 -14.44
N LEU A 59 -6.21 -1.51 -13.50
CA LEU A 59 -6.12 -1.77 -12.06
C LEU A 59 -7.13 -2.87 -11.61
N ALA A 60 -7.31 -3.87 -12.47
CA ALA A 60 -7.89 -5.17 -12.17
C ALA A 60 -6.94 -6.30 -12.64
N ALA A 61 -5.68 -5.97 -12.97
CA ALA A 61 -4.59 -6.91 -12.81
C ALA A 61 -4.48 -7.21 -11.30
N GLY A 62 -4.44 -8.49 -10.92
CA GLY A 62 -4.23 -8.89 -9.53
C GLY A 62 -2.94 -8.26 -9.00
N LEU A 63 -2.82 -8.18 -7.66
CA LEU A 63 -1.57 -7.76 -7.03
C LEU A 63 -0.42 -8.59 -7.59
N ILE A 64 0.65 -7.90 -7.98
CA ILE A 64 1.88 -8.51 -8.45
C ILE A 64 2.85 -8.42 -7.29
N PHE A 65 3.38 -9.55 -6.87
CA PHE A 65 4.37 -9.64 -5.81
C PHE A 65 5.72 -10.02 -6.38
N SER A 66 6.79 -9.50 -5.79
CA SER A 66 8.15 -9.82 -6.21
C SER A 66 8.66 -11.13 -5.59
N PRO A 67 9.72 -11.72 -6.18
CA PRO A 67 10.41 -12.84 -5.54
C PRO A 67 10.97 -12.50 -4.15
N LYS A 68 11.30 -11.23 -3.88
CA LYS A 68 11.73 -10.74 -2.57
C LYS A 68 10.57 -10.86 -1.58
N TYR A 69 9.39 -10.34 -1.93
CA TYR A 69 8.19 -10.47 -1.10
C TYR A 69 7.87 -11.95 -0.81
N ASP A 70 7.90 -12.83 -1.83
CA ASP A 70 7.62 -14.26 -1.64
C ASP A 70 8.62 -14.91 -0.67
N ALA A 71 9.90 -14.56 -0.78
CA ALA A 71 10.95 -15.05 0.11
C ALA A 71 10.76 -14.54 1.54
N VAL A 72 10.47 -13.24 1.72
CA VAL A 72 10.19 -12.64 3.03
C VAL A 72 8.97 -13.29 3.68
N ARG A 73 7.89 -13.51 2.93
CA ARG A 73 6.68 -14.16 3.45
C ARG A 73 6.98 -15.58 3.96
N LEU A 74 7.72 -16.36 3.17
CA LEU A 74 8.17 -17.70 3.57
C LEU A 74 9.10 -17.66 4.79
N ALA A 75 9.96 -16.65 4.89
CA ALA A 75 10.86 -16.48 6.01
C ALA A 75 10.11 -16.11 7.30
N ASN A 76 9.15 -15.19 7.21
CA ASN A 76 8.24 -14.81 8.30
C ASN A 76 7.47 -16.05 8.81
N ASP A 77 6.90 -16.85 7.90
CA ASP A 77 6.21 -18.10 8.24
C ASP A 77 7.14 -19.08 8.99
N ALA A 78 8.40 -19.18 8.57
CA ALA A 78 9.38 -20.09 9.18
C ALA A 78 9.79 -19.64 10.60
N VAL A 79 10.06 -18.36 10.83
CA VAL A 79 10.42 -17.85 12.17
C VAL A 79 9.23 -17.86 13.12
N LYS A 80 8.01 -17.57 12.64
CA LYS A 80 6.76 -17.77 13.39
C LYS A 80 6.63 -19.22 13.85
N ALA A 81 6.77 -20.16 12.92
CA ALA A 81 6.56 -21.57 13.19
C ALA A 81 7.64 -22.18 14.10
N LYS A 82 8.92 -21.81 13.92
CA LYS A 82 10.04 -22.39 14.67
C LYS A 82 10.27 -21.71 16.02
N TYR A 83 10.14 -20.39 16.08
CA TYR A 83 10.55 -19.58 17.24
C TYR A 83 9.39 -18.85 17.94
N GLY A 84 8.19 -18.86 17.36
CA GLY A 84 7.04 -18.17 17.94
C GLY A 84 7.10 -16.64 17.83
N LEU A 85 7.90 -16.11 16.89
CA LEU A 85 7.95 -14.67 16.63
C LEU A 85 6.67 -14.27 15.89
N THR A 86 5.75 -13.57 16.55
CA THR A 86 4.52 -13.08 15.90
C THR A 86 4.84 -11.95 14.92
N ASP A 87 3.87 -11.54 14.09
CA ASP A 87 4.06 -10.42 13.14
C ASP A 87 4.46 -9.14 13.87
N GLU A 88 3.90 -8.90 15.05
CA GLU A 88 4.26 -7.78 15.93
C GLU A 88 5.71 -7.83 16.39
N LEU A 89 6.24 -9.03 16.70
CA LEU A 89 7.62 -9.19 17.14
C LEU A 89 8.60 -9.12 15.97
N ILE A 90 8.18 -9.54 14.77
CA ILE A 90 8.96 -9.35 13.54
C ILE A 90 9.06 -7.86 13.22
N GLY A 91 7.99 -7.09 13.44
CA GLY A 91 7.92 -5.65 13.19
C GLY A 91 8.95 -4.81 13.94
N ILE A 92 9.42 -5.27 15.11
CA ILE A 92 10.44 -4.58 15.90
C ILE A 92 11.89 -4.96 15.54
N LEU A 93 12.08 -5.89 14.61
CA LEU A 93 13.40 -6.33 14.14
C LEU A 93 13.72 -5.71 12.79
N LEU A 94 15.00 -5.39 12.58
CA LEU A 94 15.51 -5.02 11.28
C LEU A 94 15.57 -6.25 10.38
N ARG A 95 14.77 -6.25 9.32
CA ARG A 95 14.75 -7.30 8.30
C ARG A 95 15.64 -6.91 7.12
N ARG A 96 16.46 -7.84 6.65
CA ARG A 96 17.16 -7.74 5.36
C ARG A 96 16.93 -8.98 4.53
N ALA A 97 16.70 -8.82 3.23
CA ALA A 97 16.46 -9.92 2.31
C ALA A 97 17.43 -9.85 1.12
N GLU A 98 18.27 -10.87 0.98
CA GLU A 98 19.16 -11.02 -0.16
C GLU A 98 18.62 -12.10 -1.09
N VAL A 99 18.06 -11.69 -2.23
CA VAL A 99 17.57 -12.61 -3.27
C VAL A 99 18.65 -12.82 -4.32
N ARG A 100 18.96 -14.08 -4.62
CA ARG A 100 19.95 -14.49 -5.62
C ARG A 100 19.29 -14.83 -6.95
N GLU A 101 20.04 -14.69 -8.04
CA GLU A 101 19.55 -14.97 -9.41
C GLU A 101 19.06 -16.41 -9.60
N ASP A 102 19.54 -17.36 -8.80
CA ASP A 102 19.14 -18.76 -8.85
C ASP A 102 17.80 -19.05 -8.14
N GLY A 103 17.13 -18.00 -7.63
CA GLY A 103 15.87 -18.09 -6.91
C GLY A 103 16.01 -18.54 -5.46
N THR A 104 17.23 -18.58 -4.92
CA THR A 104 17.44 -18.69 -3.47
C THR A 104 17.45 -17.33 -2.81
N ALA A 105 17.06 -17.26 -1.55
CA ALA A 105 17.17 -16.04 -0.76
C ALA A 105 17.68 -16.35 0.64
N THR A 106 18.35 -15.37 1.25
CA THR A 106 18.67 -15.39 2.67
C THR A 106 18.01 -14.17 3.30
N VAL A 107 17.17 -14.40 4.32
CA VAL A 107 16.47 -13.34 5.05
C VAL A 107 16.97 -13.33 6.49
N THR A 108 17.41 -12.17 6.97
CA THR A 108 17.91 -11.99 8.34
C THR A 108 17.03 -11.05 9.12
N TYR A 109 16.85 -11.35 10.41
CA TYR A 109 16.16 -10.49 11.38
C TYR A 109 17.09 -10.26 12.57
N GLU A 110 17.38 -9.00 12.86
CA GLU A 110 18.28 -8.58 13.94
C GLU A 110 17.76 -7.33 14.64
N ALA A 111 18.37 -6.95 15.76
CA ALA A 111 18.00 -5.71 16.45
C ALA A 111 18.37 -4.47 15.60
N PHE A 112 17.54 -3.41 15.69
CA PHE A 112 17.73 -2.18 14.91
C PHE A 112 18.99 -1.39 15.32
N ASP A 113 19.27 -1.32 16.62
CA ASP A 113 20.44 -0.65 17.17
C ASP A 113 20.95 -1.42 18.41
N GLU A 114 22.27 -1.64 18.46
CA GLU A 114 22.97 -2.18 19.63
C GLU A 114 22.90 -1.23 20.85
N ASN A 115 22.47 0.01 20.65
CA ASN A 115 22.31 1.06 21.66
C ASN A 115 20.87 1.31 22.12
N ASP A 116 19.88 0.58 21.58
CA ASP A 116 18.50 0.53 22.12
C ASP A 116 18.08 -0.89 22.54
N PHE A 117 18.73 -1.93 22.01
CA PHE A 117 18.44 -3.34 22.33
C PHE A 117 19.69 -4.15 22.68
N PRO A 118 19.57 -5.19 23.53
CA PRO A 118 20.66 -6.11 23.84
C PRO A 118 20.88 -7.07 22.66
N ALA A 119 21.49 -6.56 21.59
CA ALA A 119 21.66 -7.28 20.34
C ALA A 119 22.39 -8.61 20.51
N ASP A 120 23.31 -8.68 21.48
CA ASP A 120 24.04 -9.89 21.86
C ASP A 120 23.15 -11.01 22.43
N ARG A 121 22.01 -10.66 23.03
CA ARG A 121 21.02 -11.62 23.58
C ARG A 121 19.89 -11.91 22.61
N ILE A 122 19.46 -10.91 21.84
CA ILE A 122 18.42 -11.09 20.80
C ILE A 122 18.98 -11.97 19.69
N GLY A 123 20.24 -11.78 19.32
CA GLY A 123 20.90 -12.52 18.27
C GLY A 123 20.32 -12.22 16.88
N ILE A 124 20.62 -13.10 15.94
CA ILE A 124 20.23 -12.96 14.53
C ILE A 124 19.46 -14.21 14.11
N TYR A 125 18.22 -14.01 13.66
CA TYR A 125 17.45 -15.06 13.00
C TYR A 125 17.82 -15.05 11.52
N THR A 126 18.27 -16.18 10.99
CA THR A 126 18.64 -16.34 9.57
C THR A 126 17.76 -17.40 8.95
N VAL A 127 17.12 -17.07 7.83
CA VAL A 127 16.27 -17.98 7.08
C VAL A 127 16.79 -18.15 5.67
N ASP A 128 17.14 -19.37 5.30
CA ASP A 128 17.48 -19.73 3.94
C ASP A 128 16.23 -20.21 3.21
N VAL A 129 15.89 -19.53 2.12
CA VAL A 129 14.71 -19.80 1.30
C VAL A 129 15.14 -20.39 -0.04
N LYS A 130 14.50 -21.50 -0.43
CA LYS A 130 14.71 -22.15 -1.73
C LYS A 130 13.41 -22.73 -2.27
N GLY A 131 12.87 -22.10 -3.31
CA GLY A 131 11.53 -22.43 -3.81
C GLY A 131 10.49 -22.21 -2.71
N ASN A 132 9.67 -23.21 -2.41
CA ASN A 132 8.64 -23.13 -1.38
C ASN A 132 9.09 -23.65 -0.01
N HIS A 133 10.40 -23.76 0.21
CA HIS A 133 10.97 -24.23 1.47
C HIS A 133 11.80 -23.12 2.11
N ALA A 134 11.61 -22.94 3.41
CA ALA A 134 12.37 -22.01 4.24
C ALA A 134 12.90 -22.78 5.45
N ASP A 135 14.20 -22.67 5.70
CA ASP A 135 14.87 -23.25 6.87
C ASP A 135 15.36 -22.12 7.76
N ALA A 136 14.72 -21.96 8.92
CA ALA A 136 15.05 -20.92 9.88
C ALA A 136 16.10 -21.44 10.86
N SER A 137 17.05 -20.58 11.21
CA SER A 137 18.08 -20.78 12.22
C SER A 137 18.23 -19.52 13.06
N TRP A 138 18.77 -19.66 14.26
CA TRP A 138 19.01 -18.55 15.18
C TRP A 138 20.40 -18.67 15.76
N SER A 139 21.09 -17.54 15.95
CA SER A 139 22.44 -17.53 16.53
C SER A 139 22.51 -18.13 17.94
N HIS A 140 21.37 -18.21 18.63
CA HIS A 140 21.22 -18.83 19.96
C HIS A 140 20.44 -20.15 19.92
N ASP A 141 20.39 -20.83 18.77
CA ASP A 141 19.82 -22.18 18.69
C ASP A 141 20.52 -23.12 19.70
N GLY A 142 19.78 -23.52 20.73
CA GLY A 142 20.26 -24.40 21.80
C GLY A 142 20.57 -23.68 23.12
N ASP A 143 20.59 -22.35 23.14
CA ASP A 143 20.73 -21.57 24.37
C ASP A 143 19.39 -21.49 25.12
N SER A 144 19.45 -21.22 26.43
CA SER A 144 18.24 -21.11 27.25
C SER A 144 17.63 -19.71 27.15
N THR A 145 16.33 -19.66 26.89
CA THR A 145 15.52 -18.44 26.98
C THR A 145 14.81 -18.31 28.34
N GLU A 146 15.05 -19.23 29.28
CA GLU A 146 14.44 -19.18 30.61
C GLU A 146 15.10 -18.13 31.50
N GLY A 147 14.30 -17.47 32.35
CA GLY A 147 14.80 -16.50 33.34
C GLY A 147 14.45 -15.05 33.07
N GLY A 148 13.52 -14.77 32.16
CA GLY A 148 13.08 -13.41 31.82
C GLY A 148 14.24 -12.60 31.23
N LEU A 149 14.42 -11.36 31.69
CA LEU A 149 15.48 -10.48 31.18
C LEU A 149 16.90 -10.97 31.54
N LEU A 150 17.05 -11.86 32.52
CA LEU A 150 18.36 -12.42 32.86
C LEU A 150 18.74 -13.64 32.00
N ALA A 151 17.85 -14.09 31.11
CA ALA A 151 18.09 -15.21 30.21
C ALA A 151 19.34 -14.99 29.35
N GLU A 152 20.04 -16.08 29.02
CA GLU A 152 21.24 -16.04 28.18
C GLU A 152 20.92 -15.54 26.77
N ALA A 153 19.76 -15.94 26.25
CA ALA A 153 19.24 -15.50 24.96
C ALA A 153 17.78 -15.02 25.09
N TYR A 154 17.39 -14.05 24.25
CA TYR A 154 16.08 -13.42 24.25
C TYR A 154 15.21 -14.04 23.15
N GLY A 155 14.30 -14.91 23.57
CA GLY A 155 13.30 -15.50 22.69
C GLY A 155 12.02 -14.66 22.60
N ALA A 156 10.94 -15.27 22.10
CA ALA A 156 9.65 -14.59 21.92
C ALA A 156 9.12 -13.91 23.20
N GLU A 157 9.35 -14.49 24.38
CA GLU A 157 8.91 -13.91 25.66
C GLU A 157 9.58 -12.55 25.94
N GLN A 158 10.91 -12.47 25.81
CA GLN A 158 11.64 -11.23 26.05
C GLN A 158 11.37 -10.20 24.95
N LEU A 159 11.24 -10.63 23.69
CA LEU A 159 10.83 -9.75 22.60
C LEU A 159 9.42 -9.19 22.82
N THR A 160 8.52 -9.97 23.42
CA THR A 160 7.19 -9.47 23.83
C THR A 160 7.31 -8.38 24.90
N MET A 161 8.20 -8.54 25.88
CA MET A 161 8.43 -7.49 26.89
C MET A 161 8.95 -6.20 26.23
N LEU A 162 9.92 -6.33 25.33
CA LEU A 162 10.48 -5.20 24.58
C LEU A 162 9.46 -4.53 23.67
N ALA A 163 8.56 -5.29 23.04
CA ALA A 163 7.52 -4.76 22.18
C ALA A 163 6.42 -4.04 22.97
N TYR A 164 5.86 -4.68 24.00
CA TYR A 164 4.63 -4.19 24.66
C TYR A 164 4.88 -3.40 25.96
N HIS A 165 6.07 -3.49 26.53
CA HIS A 165 6.43 -2.87 27.82
C HIS A 165 7.79 -2.19 27.72
N TYR A 166 8.05 -1.50 26.61
CA TYR A 166 9.38 -0.98 26.27
C TYR A 166 10.02 -0.16 27.40
N GLY A 167 9.33 0.87 27.91
CA GLY A 167 9.84 1.73 28.97
C GLY A 167 10.15 0.98 30.27
N GLU A 168 9.18 0.19 30.76
CA GLU A 168 9.36 -0.62 31.98
C GLU A 168 10.46 -1.67 31.82
N THR A 169 10.57 -2.27 30.63
CA THR A 169 11.58 -3.28 30.30
C THR A 169 12.97 -2.66 30.28
N LEU A 170 13.14 -1.50 29.65
CA LEU A 170 14.43 -0.78 29.64
C LEU A 170 14.86 -0.33 31.04
N ASP A 171 13.94 0.18 31.85
CA ASP A 171 14.21 0.57 33.23
C ASP A 171 14.69 -0.64 34.06
N GLU A 172 14.02 -1.78 33.90
CA GLU A 172 14.38 -3.01 34.59
C GLU A 172 15.71 -3.57 34.09
N MET A 173 15.96 -3.58 32.78
CA MET A 173 17.25 -3.98 32.20
C MET A 173 18.40 -3.12 32.72
N THR A 174 18.18 -1.82 32.84
CA THR A 174 19.13 -0.87 33.43
C THR A 174 19.38 -1.17 34.90
N ARG A 175 18.31 -1.42 35.68
CA ARG A 175 18.41 -1.79 37.10
C ARG A 175 19.17 -3.11 37.31
N LEU A 176 19.01 -4.06 36.41
CA LEU A 176 19.68 -5.36 36.42
C LEU A 176 21.11 -5.31 35.88
N GLY A 177 21.54 -4.18 35.31
CA GLY A 177 22.86 -4.02 34.69
C GLY A 177 23.05 -4.87 33.42
N ILE A 178 21.95 -5.30 32.80
CA ILE A 178 21.94 -5.95 31.48
C ILE A 178 22.22 -4.91 30.41
N TRP A 179 21.70 -3.70 30.64
CA TRP A 179 21.77 -2.59 29.73
C TRP A 179 22.40 -1.39 30.43
N ASN A 180 23.41 -0.81 29.80
CA ASN A 180 23.87 0.52 30.18
C ASN A 180 23.36 1.46 29.11
N ALA A 181 22.16 2.01 29.31
CA ALA A 181 21.82 3.23 28.61
C ALA A 181 22.92 4.24 28.96
N GLU A 182 23.76 4.63 27.99
CA GLU A 182 24.51 5.86 28.18
C GLU A 182 23.49 6.92 28.60
N PRO A 183 23.81 7.78 29.59
CA PRO A 183 22.88 8.82 30.00
C PRO A 183 22.45 9.55 28.74
N ARG A 184 21.18 9.41 28.33
CA ARG A 184 20.64 10.16 27.19
C ARG A 184 21.01 11.60 27.46
N GLU A 185 21.84 12.18 26.60
CA GLU A 185 22.23 13.58 26.79
C GLU A 185 20.93 14.36 26.99
N PRO A 186 20.87 15.23 28.02
CA PRO A 186 19.66 15.99 28.28
C PRO A 186 19.24 16.63 26.96
N ARG A 187 18.00 16.37 26.54
CA ARG A 187 17.49 16.77 25.22
C ARG A 187 17.87 18.23 24.99
N HIS A 188 18.79 18.47 24.06
CA HIS A 188 19.33 19.80 23.81
C HIS A 188 18.16 20.71 23.44
N GLU A 189 17.88 21.71 24.28
CA GLU A 189 16.89 22.72 23.95
C GLU A 189 17.47 23.58 22.85
N MET A 190 17.06 23.29 21.61
CA MET A 190 17.50 24.02 20.44
C MET A 190 17.24 25.51 20.66
N THR A 191 18.30 26.30 20.55
CA THR A 191 18.22 27.76 20.50
C THR A 191 17.35 28.20 19.32
N PRO A 192 16.79 29.42 19.34
CA PRO A 192 16.02 29.92 18.19
C PRO A 192 16.77 29.88 16.86
N GLU A 193 18.10 30.01 16.89
CA GLU A 193 18.97 29.91 15.71
C GLU A 193 19.05 28.46 15.20
N GLU A 194 19.32 27.49 16.08
CA GLU A 194 19.31 26.06 15.74
C GLU A 194 17.92 25.59 15.28
N GLN A 195 16.84 26.14 15.83
CA GLN A 195 15.47 25.86 15.38
C GLN A 195 15.19 26.39 13.97
N GLU A 196 15.82 27.49 13.57
CA GLU A 196 15.73 27.99 12.19
C GLU A 196 16.57 27.10 11.28
N GLU A 197 17.82 26.81 11.63
CA GLU A 197 18.70 25.91 10.87
C GLU A 197 18.06 24.53 10.65
N TYR A 198 17.46 23.96 11.68
CA TYR A 198 16.73 22.68 11.56
C TYR A 198 15.51 22.78 10.66
N ARG A 199 14.76 23.89 10.70
CA ARG A 199 13.64 24.11 9.77
C ARG A 199 14.10 24.27 8.33
N GLU A 200 15.21 24.96 8.11
CA GLU A 200 15.83 25.08 6.78
C GLU A 200 16.31 23.72 6.28
N ALA A 201 16.98 22.93 7.12
CA ALA A 201 17.44 21.58 6.80
C ALA A 201 16.27 20.62 6.50
N LEU A 202 15.18 20.67 7.27
CA LEU A 202 13.96 19.91 6.99
C LEU A 202 13.35 20.31 5.65
N ALA A 203 13.22 21.62 5.38
CA ALA A 203 12.69 22.11 4.12
C ALA A 203 13.56 21.71 2.92
N GLU A 204 14.88 21.71 3.08
CA GLU A 204 15.82 21.23 2.07
C GLU A 204 15.68 19.71 1.85
N SER A 205 15.60 18.93 2.92
CA SER A 205 15.36 17.48 2.86
C SER A 205 14.04 17.13 2.15
N GLU A 206 12.95 17.83 2.49
CA GLU A 206 11.66 17.68 1.81
C GLU A 206 11.72 18.04 0.34
N MET A 207 12.52 19.05 -0.03
CA MET A 207 12.71 19.45 -1.42
C MET A 207 13.39 18.34 -2.22
N TYR A 208 14.48 17.75 -1.69
CA TYR A 208 15.15 16.62 -2.33
C TYR A 208 14.25 15.40 -2.42
N ARG A 209 13.56 15.02 -1.34
CA ARG A 209 12.59 13.91 -1.35
C ARG A 209 11.52 14.08 -2.43
N ARG A 210 10.94 15.29 -2.54
CA ARG A 210 9.98 15.63 -3.59
C ARG A 210 10.59 15.62 -4.99
N GLN A 211 11.89 15.90 -5.13
CA GLN A 211 12.58 15.76 -6.40
C GLN A 211 12.73 14.29 -6.77
N ASP A 212 13.23 13.46 -5.86
CA ASP A 212 13.47 12.03 -6.08
C ASP A 212 12.16 11.31 -6.43
N LEU A 213 11.08 11.56 -5.69
CA LEU A 213 9.75 11.01 -6.03
C LEU A 213 9.29 11.40 -7.44
N ARG A 214 9.52 12.66 -7.85
CA ARG A 214 9.17 13.11 -9.21
C ARG A 214 10.05 12.49 -10.28
N GLU A 215 11.28 12.10 -9.96
CA GLU A 215 12.18 11.41 -10.89
C GLU A 215 11.79 9.94 -11.00
N ALA A 216 11.54 9.28 -9.87
CA ALA A 216 11.03 7.91 -9.79
C ALA A 216 9.71 7.76 -10.55
N GLU A 217 8.75 8.66 -10.34
CA GLU A 217 7.45 8.63 -11.02
C GLU A 217 7.56 8.87 -12.54
N LYS A 218 8.54 9.68 -12.99
CA LYS A 218 8.81 9.85 -14.44
C LYS A 218 9.43 8.61 -15.06
N ALA A 219 10.22 7.87 -14.31
CA ALA A 219 10.83 6.63 -14.75
C ALA A 219 9.83 5.45 -14.73
N GLY A 220 8.86 5.50 -13.81
CA GLY A 220 7.82 4.50 -13.64
C GLY A 220 6.67 4.55 -14.66
N THR A 221 5.81 3.52 -14.61
CA THR A 221 4.51 3.53 -15.28
C THR A 221 3.34 3.73 -14.33
N VAL A 222 3.60 3.64 -13.02
CA VAL A 222 2.64 3.83 -11.94
C VAL A 222 2.93 5.16 -11.22
N THR A 223 1.88 5.94 -10.94
CA THR A 223 1.99 7.17 -10.14
C THR A 223 2.12 6.85 -8.66
N VAL A 224 2.59 7.79 -7.84
CA VAL A 224 2.66 7.60 -6.38
C VAL A 224 1.28 7.28 -5.79
N GLU A 225 0.23 7.98 -6.23
CA GLU A 225 -1.15 7.68 -5.80
C GLU A 225 -1.64 6.33 -6.31
N GLY A 226 -1.21 5.92 -7.51
CA GLY A 226 -1.52 4.60 -8.05
C GLY A 226 -0.87 3.49 -7.21
N ALA A 227 0.39 3.68 -6.82
CA ALA A 227 1.11 2.79 -5.91
C ALA A 227 0.43 2.72 -4.53
N ALA A 228 -0.09 3.85 -4.00
CA ALA A 228 -0.83 3.85 -2.75
C ALA A 228 -2.14 3.05 -2.81
N GLU A 229 -2.87 3.09 -3.92
CA GLU A 229 -4.06 2.24 -4.10
C GLU A 229 -3.70 0.75 -4.23
N ILE A 230 -2.54 0.42 -4.81
CA ILE A 230 -2.01 -0.95 -4.87
C ILE A 230 -1.62 -1.40 -3.45
N ALA A 231 -0.84 -0.60 -2.73
CA ALA A 231 -0.39 -0.86 -1.37
C ALA A 231 -1.56 -1.06 -0.41
N ARG A 232 -2.60 -0.20 -0.45
CA ARG A 232 -3.79 -0.36 0.39
C ARG A 232 -4.49 -1.71 0.18
N LYS A 233 -4.57 -2.18 -1.08
CA LYS A 233 -5.14 -3.51 -1.39
C LYS A 233 -4.24 -4.63 -0.88
N ALA A 234 -2.92 -4.49 -1.04
CA ALA A 234 -1.95 -5.47 -0.59
C ALA A 234 -1.97 -5.64 0.94
N ILE A 235 -2.00 -4.53 1.69
CA ILE A 235 -2.17 -4.55 3.15
C ILE A 235 -3.47 -5.29 3.55
N ALA A 236 -4.58 -4.95 2.90
CA ALA A 236 -5.86 -5.55 3.23
C ALA A 236 -5.90 -7.06 2.94
N GLU A 237 -5.23 -7.51 1.88
CA GLU A 237 -5.11 -8.93 1.53
C GLU A 237 -4.19 -9.68 2.50
N GLU A 238 -2.99 -9.15 2.74
CA GLU A 238 -1.95 -9.75 3.61
C GLU A 238 -2.42 -9.89 5.04
N TYR A 239 -2.92 -8.81 5.64
CA TYR A 239 -3.33 -8.77 7.05
C TYR A 239 -4.82 -9.04 7.24
N HIS A 240 -5.50 -9.50 6.18
CA HIS A 240 -6.91 -9.89 6.21
C HIS A 240 -7.84 -8.81 6.79
N LEU A 241 -7.55 -7.54 6.50
CA LEU A 241 -8.33 -6.42 6.98
C LEU A 241 -9.74 -6.45 6.38
N THR A 242 -10.73 -6.16 7.22
CA THR A 242 -12.10 -5.94 6.75
C THR A 242 -12.19 -4.71 5.85
N ALA A 243 -13.23 -4.60 5.03
CA ALA A 243 -13.45 -3.43 4.19
C ALA A 243 -13.52 -2.12 5.01
N ASP A 244 -14.07 -2.17 6.22
CA ASP A 244 -14.16 -1.04 7.13
C ASP A 244 -12.78 -0.62 7.68
N GLN A 245 -11.91 -1.59 7.98
CA GLN A 245 -10.53 -1.35 8.42
C GLN A 245 -9.68 -0.80 7.28
N ALA A 246 -9.74 -1.44 6.10
CA ALA A 246 -9.02 -0.99 4.92
C ALA A 246 -9.44 0.43 4.50
N GLY A 247 -10.71 0.79 4.69
CA GLY A 247 -11.21 2.15 4.45
C GLY A 247 -10.72 3.21 5.45
N LYS A 248 -10.15 2.80 6.59
CA LYS A 248 -9.53 3.67 7.59
C LYS A 248 -8.01 3.80 7.45
N LEU A 249 -7.38 3.04 6.54
CA LEU A 249 -5.96 3.19 6.24
C LEU A 249 -5.69 4.60 5.70
N SER A 250 -4.92 5.38 6.45
CA SER A 250 -4.49 6.72 6.07
C SER A 250 -3.02 6.71 5.71
N TRP A 251 -2.64 7.44 4.66
CA TRP A 251 -1.25 7.69 4.30
C TRP A 251 -1.10 9.15 3.93
N ASP A 252 0.11 9.69 4.08
CA ASP A 252 0.47 11.04 3.64
C ASP A 252 1.48 10.93 2.49
N PRO A 253 1.22 11.54 1.32
CA PRO A 253 2.20 11.61 0.23
C PRO A 253 3.53 12.28 0.64
N GLU A 254 3.55 13.12 1.68
CA GLU A 254 4.78 13.77 2.16
C GLU A 254 5.73 12.80 2.89
N ASP A 255 5.19 11.67 3.38
CA ASP A 255 5.93 10.60 4.06
C ASP A 255 6.47 9.53 3.07
N ALA A 256 6.09 9.59 1.79
CA ALA A 256 6.61 8.67 0.78
C ALA A 256 8.09 8.93 0.50
N MET A 257 8.89 7.87 0.33
CA MET A 257 10.33 7.97 0.12
C MET A 257 10.80 7.03 -0.99
N VAL A 258 11.83 7.44 -1.75
CA VAL A 258 12.50 6.56 -2.72
C VAL A 258 13.55 5.72 -1.97
N LEU A 259 13.52 4.41 -2.15
CA LEU A 259 14.48 3.48 -1.57
C LEU A 259 15.70 3.33 -2.48
N MET A 260 16.71 4.18 -2.26
CA MET A 260 17.92 4.23 -3.10
C MET A 260 18.70 2.90 -3.19
N GLU A 261 18.59 2.02 -2.19
CA GLU A 261 19.26 0.71 -2.19
C GLU A 261 18.55 -0.33 -3.08
N GLU A 262 17.27 -0.11 -3.39
CA GLU A 262 16.42 -1.04 -4.15
C GLU A 262 16.12 -0.56 -5.58
N GLY A 263 16.78 0.54 -5.97
CA GLY A 263 16.67 1.18 -7.28
C GLY A 263 15.83 2.45 -7.25
N ASP A 264 16.07 3.34 -8.21
CA ASP A 264 15.50 4.69 -8.25
C ASP A 264 13.98 4.73 -8.57
N THR A 265 13.29 3.60 -8.54
CA THR A 265 11.84 3.47 -8.81
C THR A 265 11.07 2.78 -7.69
N VAL A 266 11.74 2.20 -6.71
CA VAL A 266 11.07 1.60 -5.55
C VAL A 266 10.80 2.70 -4.55
N ILE A 267 9.54 2.82 -4.13
CA ILE A 267 9.13 3.76 -3.09
C ILE A 267 8.58 3.02 -1.88
N GLU A 268 8.87 3.53 -0.70
CA GLU A 268 8.22 3.13 0.55
C GLU A 268 7.03 4.04 0.80
N LEU A 269 5.88 3.42 1.10
CA LEU A 269 4.65 4.08 1.48
C LEU A 269 4.25 3.65 2.89
N ILE A 270 3.96 4.64 3.74
CA ILE A 270 3.61 4.42 5.13
C ILE A 270 2.10 4.62 5.32
N PHE A 271 1.41 3.60 5.79
CA PHE A 271 -0.02 3.66 6.13
C PHE A 271 -0.23 3.50 7.63
N GLY A 272 -0.92 4.44 8.25
CA GLY A 272 -1.44 4.31 9.60
C GLY A 272 -2.83 3.67 9.59
N LEU A 273 -3.07 2.73 10.50
CA LEU A 273 -4.41 2.28 10.87
C LEU A 273 -4.66 2.61 12.33
N ARG A 274 -5.74 3.35 12.58
CA ARG A 274 -6.25 3.61 13.92
C ARG A 274 -7.76 3.43 13.95
N GLN A 275 -8.22 2.38 14.64
CA GLN A 275 -9.63 2.01 14.69
C GLN A 275 -10.38 2.66 15.85
N GLY A 276 -9.70 2.87 16.99
CA GLY A 276 -10.22 3.49 18.21
C GLY A 276 -10.04 5.00 18.27
N GLU A 277 -10.49 5.62 19.36
CA GLU A 277 -10.30 7.05 19.61
C GLU A 277 -8.80 7.39 19.78
N ALA A 278 -8.43 8.64 19.45
CA ALA A 278 -7.08 9.15 19.66
C ALA A 278 -6.70 9.06 21.15
N GLY A 279 -5.56 8.42 21.45
CA GLY A 279 -5.11 8.17 22.84
C GLY A 279 -5.77 7.01 23.57
N GLY A 280 -6.68 6.25 22.93
CA GLY A 280 -7.18 4.97 23.45
C GLY A 280 -6.17 3.82 23.35
N PRO A 281 -6.52 2.60 23.83
CA PRO A 281 -5.69 1.42 23.58
C PRO A 281 -5.68 1.05 22.09
N PHE A 282 -4.58 0.48 21.61
CA PHE A 282 -4.51 -0.12 20.28
C PHE A 282 -5.44 -1.33 20.19
N THR A 283 -6.11 -1.48 19.05
CA THR A 283 -6.87 -2.69 18.70
C THR A 283 -6.04 -3.54 17.73
N GLU A 284 -6.32 -4.85 17.63
CA GLU A 284 -5.72 -5.73 16.62
C GLU A 284 -5.74 -5.10 15.22
N GLY A 285 -4.58 -5.03 14.58
CA GLY A 285 -4.36 -4.39 13.29
C GLY A 285 -4.12 -2.87 13.34
N ASP A 286 -4.31 -2.19 14.48
CA ASP A 286 -3.84 -0.80 14.61
C ASP A 286 -2.30 -0.78 14.57
N GLY A 287 -1.73 0.25 13.95
CA GLY A 287 -0.29 0.38 13.77
C GLY A 287 0.07 1.06 12.45
N MET A 288 1.32 0.90 12.07
CA MET A 288 1.91 1.39 10.83
C MET A 288 2.18 0.21 9.90
N TYR A 289 1.92 0.41 8.62
CA TYR A 289 2.21 -0.54 7.55
C TYR A 289 3.16 0.14 6.58
N TYR A 290 4.35 -0.42 6.42
CA TYR A 290 5.34 0.03 5.44
C TYR A 290 5.21 -0.87 4.22
N VAL A 291 5.05 -0.28 3.05
CA VAL A 291 4.86 -1.01 1.80
C VAL A 291 5.81 -0.48 0.74
N ASP A 292 6.64 -1.39 0.23
CA ASP A 292 7.57 -1.07 -0.85
C ASP A 292 6.90 -1.42 -2.17
N VAL A 293 6.83 -0.43 -3.07
CA VAL A 293 6.19 -0.57 -4.39
C VAL A 293 7.15 -0.11 -5.48
N ASP A 294 7.41 -0.96 -6.46
CA ASP A 294 8.15 -0.57 -7.67
C ASP A 294 7.23 0.22 -8.61
N LEU A 295 7.54 1.49 -8.84
CA LEU A 295 6.78 2.35 -9.74
C LEU A 295 6.89 1.94 -11.22
N LEU A 296 7.83 1.07 -11.58
CA LEU A 296 7.97 0.57 -12.97
C LEU A 296 6.74 -0.22 -13.41
N ASP A 297 6.18 -1.07 -12.56
CA ASP A 297 5.08 -1.97 -12.90
C ASP A 297 4.01 -2.13 -11.80
N GLY A 298 4.20 -1.49 -10.65
CA GLY A 298 3.28 -1.55 -9.51
C GLY A 298 3.43 -2.83 -8.70
N ARG A 299 4.56 -3.53 -8.81
CA ARG A 299 4.84 -4.72 -8.01
C ARG A 299 5.12 -4.37 -6.56
N ILE A 300 4.58 -5.16 -5.65
CA ILE A 300 4.91 -5.11 -4.22
C ILE A 300 6.25 -5.81 -3.99
N GLU A 301 7.22 -5.08 -3.45
CA GLU A 301 8.54 -5.58 -3.10
C GLU A 301 8.61 -6.10 -1.66
N ASP A 302 7.90 -5.44 -0.74
CA ASP A 302 7.82 -5.84 0.66
C ASP A 302 6.58 -5.24 1.34
N ILE A 303 6.15 -5.87 2.45
CA ILE A 303 5.15 -5.36 3.37
C ILE A 303 5.62 -5.64 4.80
N LEU A 304 5.65 -4.61 5.65
CA LEU A 304 5.97 -4.72 7.07
C LEU A 304 4.83 -4.13 7.90
N TYR A 305 4.43 -4.85 8.95
CA TYR A 305 3.53 -4.34 9.99
C TYR A 305 4.34 -4.01 11.24
N ASP A 306 4.26 -2.77 11.67
CA ASP A 306 4.75 -2.30 12.95
C ASP A 306 3.54 -1.90 13.79
N PRO A 307 3.25 -2.59 14.90
CA PRO A 307 2.13 -2.23 15.76
C PRO A 307 2.33 -0.88 16.48
N GLY A 308 3.49 -0.22 16.33
CA GLY A 308 3.80 1.09 16.90
C GLY A 308 4.01 1.04 18.41
N LEU A 309 4.38 -0.13 18.95
CA LEU A 309 4.40 -0.40 20.39
C LEU A 309 5.71 0.02 21.06
N ALA A 310 6.82 0.03 20.32
CA ALA A 310 8.14 0.39 20.86
C ALA A 310 8.40 1.90 20.96
N ALA A 311 7.59 2.74 20.30
CA ALA A 311 7.87 4.18 20.14
C ALA A 311 6.87 5.14 20.82
N ASN A 312 5.84 4.63 21.51
CA ASN A 312 4.65 5.42 21.88
C ASN A 312 4.30 5.49 23.38
N GLU A 313 5.25 5.25 24.30
CA GLU A 313 5.09 5.59 25.73
C GLU A 313 6.09 6.65 26.21
#